data_AF-A0A177QVT1-F1
#
_entry.id   AF-A0A177QVT1-F1
#
_cell.length_a   1.000
_cell.length_b   1.000
_cell.length_c   1.000
_cell.angle_alpha   90.00
_cell.angle_beta   90.00
_cell.angle_gamma   90.00
#
_symmetry.space_group_name_H-M   'P 1'
#
loop_
_entity.id
_entity.type
_entity.pdbx_description
1 polymer ?
#
loop_
_entity_poly.entity_id
_entity_poly.type
_entity_poly.pdbx_seq_one_letter_code
_entity_poly.pdbx_strand_id
1 'polypeptide(L)' 'MNEETKLIGLPTLKAKLDIKGNSTVYEWIRERGFPKQVSNGGGRFARWVEAEVDAWILNRIRERDQLAKAA' A
#
# COMPACT_ATOMS: atom_id res chain seq x y z
N MET A 1 2.77 -6.92 -23.01
CA MET A 1 3.00 -5.80 -22.07
C MET A 1 3.34 -6.46 -20.76
N ASN A 2 4.62 -6.62 -20.49
CA ASN A 2 5.07 -7.35 -19.31
C ASN A 2 5.12 -6.33 -18.19
N GLU A 3 4.05 -6.22 -17.43
CA GLU A 3 4.06 -5.46 -16.19
C GLU A 3 4.99 -6.17 -15.23
N GLU A 4 6.26 -5.75 -15.21
CA GLU A 4 7.20 -6.11 -14.17
C GLU A 4 6.55 -5.71 -12.84
N THR A 5 5.97 -6.68 -12.14
CA THR A 5 5.36 -6.47 -10.82
C THR A 5 6.46 -6.02 -9.88
N LYS A 6 6.64 -4.70 -9.79
CA LYS A 6 7.68 -4.06 -9.01
C LYS A 6 7.33 -4.23 -7.54
N LEU A 7 8.15 -5.01 -6.86
CA LEU A 7 7.96 -5.32 -5.45
C LEU A 7 8.77 -4.37 -4.58
N ILE A 8 8.08 -3.52 -3.84
CA ILE A 8 8.67 -2.61 -2.86
C ILE A 8 8.75 -3.27 -1.49
N GLY A 9 9.85 -3.03 -0.78
CA GLY A 9 10.00 -3.46 0.61
C GLY A 9 9.36 -2.46 1.57
N LEU A 10 9.23 -2.87 2.83
CA LEU A 10 8.75 -2.01 3.92
C LEU A 10 9.43 -0.63 4.01
N PRO A 11 10.76 -0.46 3.88
CA PRO A 11 11.37 0.87 3.96
C PRO A 11 10.94 1.80 2.81
N THR A 12 10.83 1.29 1.58
CA THR A 12 10.35 2.07 0.43
C THR A 12 8.87 2.41 0.59
N LEU A 13 8.07 1.46 1.08
CA LEU A 13 6.66 1.67 1.39
C LEU A 13 6.46 2.82 2.38
N LYS A 14 7.26 2.82 3.46
CA LYS A 14 7.24 3.87 4.48
C LYS A 14 7.59 5.25 3.92
N ALA A 15 8.64 5.33 3.10
CA ALA A 15 9.05 6.57 2.47
C ALA A 15 7.97 7.13 1.54
N LYS A 16 7.25 6.25 0.82
CA LYS A 16 6.17 6.66 -0.09
C LYS A 16 4.94 7.19 0.64
N LEU A 17 4.63 6.60 1.80
CA LEU A 17 3.47 6.94 2.62
C LEU A 17 3.79 7.96 3.73
N ASP A 18 5.05 8.38 3.85
CA ASP A 18 5.60 9.21 4.92
C ASP A 18 5.25 8.72 6.35
N ILE A 19 5.28 7.40 6.56
CA ILE A 19 4.95 6.78 7.85
C ILE A 19 6.20 6.28 8.58
N LYS A 20 6.28 6.56 9.89
CA LYS A 20 7.41 6.12 10.74
C LYS A 20 7.21 4.71 11.31
N GLY A 21 5.96 4.37 11.65
CA GLY A 21 5.61 3.13 12.37
C GLY A 21 5.31 1.93 11.47
N ASN A 22 5.71 0.74 11.91
CA ASN A 22 5.26 -0.53 11.29
C ASN A 22 3.79 -0.82 11.63
N SER A 23 3.34 -0.40 12.82
CA SER A 23 1.97 -0.61 13.31
C SER A 23 0.92 0.00 12.40
N THR A 24 1.20 1.19 11.84
CA THR A 24 0.29 1.89 10.91
C THR A 24 -0.01 1.06 9.67
N VAL A 25 1.00 0.38 9.11
CA VAL A 25 0.80 -0.51 7.95
C VAL A 25 -0.11 -1.67 8.32
N TYR A 26 0.14 -2.33 9.45
CA TYR A 26 -0.67 -3.46 9.89
C TYR A 26 -2.09 -3.06 10.29
N GLU A 27 -2.27 -1.86 10.85
CA GLU A 27 -3.59 -1.28 11.12
C GLU A 27 -4.35 -1.03 9.80
N TRP A 28 -3.70 -0.46 8.79
CA TRP A 28 -4.32 -0.25 7.49
C TRP A 28 -4.65 -1.56 6.77
N ILE A 29 -3.85 -2.60 6.97
CA ILE A 29 -4.16 -3.95 6.48
C ILE A 29 -5.44 -4.49 7.15
N ARG A 30 -5.64 -4.23 8.45
CA ARG A 30 -6.83 -4.70 9.20
C ARG A 30 -8.08 -3.87 8.94
N GLU A 31 -7.95 -2.55 8.91
CA GLU A 31 -9.11 -1.63 8.91
C GLU A 31 -9.40 -1.01 7.55
N ARG A 32 -8.38 -0.80 6.71
CA ARG A 32 -8.48 0.05 5.52
C ARG A 32 -8.24 -0.68 4.20
N GLY A 33 -8.24 -2.01 4.22
CA GLY A 33 -8.08 -2.83 3.02
C GLY A 33 -6.73 -2.63 2.32
N PHE A 34 -5.68 -2.29 3.07
CA PHE A 34 -4.35 -2.11 2.50
C PHE A 34 -3.85 -3.42 1.87
N PRO A 35 -3.13 -3.36 0.72
CA PRO A 35 -2.65 -4.55 0.03
C PRO A 35 -1.81 -5.46 0.92
N LYS A 36 -2.05 -6.77 0.81
CA LYS A 36 -1.34 -7.77 1.60
C LYS A 36 0.09 -7.91 1.09
N GLN A 37 1.00 -8.18 2.01
CA GLN A 37 2.38 -8.49 1.66
C GLN A 37 2.45 -9.79 0.81
N VAL A 38 3.21 -9.75 -0.27
CA VAL A 38 3.61 -10.91 -1.06
C VAL A 38 4.92 -11.46 -0.51
N SER A 39 4.92 -12.77 -0.24
CA SER A 39 6.11 -13.51 0.15
C SER A 39 6.84 -14.02 -1.10
N ASN A 40 8.07 -13.58 -1.34
CA ASN A 40 8.89 -14.08 -2.44
C ASN A 40 9.57 -15.43 -2.10
N GLY A 41 8.86 -16.41 -1.56
CA GLY A 41 9.37 -17.77 -1.36
C GLY A 41 10.54 -17.96 -0.37
N GLY A 42 11.20 -16.89 0.08
CA GLY A 42 12.35 -16.91 0.98
C GLY A 42 12.09 -16.17 2.30
N GLY A 43 10.99 -16.50 2.98
CA GLY A 43 10.76 -16.42 4.44
C GLY A 43 11.03 -15.15 5.27
N ARG A 44 11.70 -14.11 4.75
CA ARG A 44 12.27 -13.04 5.60
C ARG A 44 11.89 -11.62 5.21
N PHE A 45 11.36 -11.40 4.01
CA PHE A 45 11.09 -10.05 3.51
C PHE A 45 9.65 -9.90 3.03
N ALA A 46 8.86 -9.20 3.85
CA ALA A 46 7.58 -8.63 3.47
C ALA A 46 7.77 -7.66 2.29
N ARG A 47 7.18 -7.96 1.14
CA ARG A 47 7.15 -7.05 0.00
C ARG A 47 5.72 -6.75 -0.43
N TRP A 48 5.51 -5.60 -1.04
CA TRP A 48 4.22 -5.16 -1.58
C TRP A 48 4.38 -4.86 -3.07
N VAL A 49 3.31 -5.06 -3.83
CA VAL A 49 3.27 -4.63 -5.23
C VAL A 49 3.11 -3.11 -5.25
N GLU A 50 4.05 -2.41 -5.88
CA GLU A 50 4.03 -0.94 -5.97
C GLU A 50 2.71 -0.43 -6.59
N ALA A 51 2.24 -1.08 -7.65
CA ALA A 51 0.99 -0.74 -8.31
C ALA A 51 -0.24 -0.88 -7.39
N GLU A 52 -0.29 -1.89 -6.52
CA GLU A 52 -1.41 -2.05 -5.57
C GLU A 52 -1.43 -0.95 -4.53
N VAL A 53 -0.25 -0.57 -4.01
CA VAL A 53 -0.12 0.52 -3.05
C VAL A 53 -0.55 1.84 -3.69
N ASP A 54 -0.17 2.09 -4.93
CA ASP A 54 -0.51 3.31 -5.65
C ASP A 54 -2.00 3.38 -5.97
N ALA A 55 -2.58 2.27 -6.41
CA ALA A 55 -4.02 2.14 -6.60
C ALA A 55 -4.78 2.40 -5.28
N TRP A 56 -4.29 1.88 -4.15
CA TRP A 56 -4.89 2.13 -2.83
C TRP A 56 -4.85 3.61 -2.46
N ILE A 57 -3.70 4.28 -2.61
CA ILE A 57 -3.57 5.72 -2.33
C ILE A 57 -4.53 6.53 -3.21
N LEU A 58 -4.56 6.24 -4.52
CA LEU A 58 -5.44 6.91 -5.48
C LEU A 58 -6.92 6.70 -5.14
N ASN A 59 -7.29 5.49 -4.73
CA ASN A 59 -8.67 5.19 -4.32
C ASN A 59 -9.06 6.02 -3.09
N ARG A 60 -8.17 6.16 -2.09
CA ARG A 60 -8.42 7.00 -0.90
C ARG A 60 -8.61 8.47 -1.24
N ILE A 61 -7.79 8.99 -2.16
CA ILE A 61 -7.93 10.37 -2.64
C ILE A 61 -9.28 10.54 -3.35
N ARG A 62 -9.66 9.59 -4.22
CA ARG A 62 -10.97 9.59 -4.89
C ARG A 62 -12.11 9.51 -3.89
N GLU A 63 -12.08 8.61 -2.92
CA GLU A 63 -13.09 8.51 -1.86
C GLU A 63 -13.25 9.84 -1.12
N ARG A 64 -12.14 10.47 -0.72
CA ARG A 64 -12.15 11.79 -0.07
C ARG A 64 -12.77 12.85 -0.96
N ASP A 65 -12.33 12.91 -2.22
CA ASP A 65 -12.79 13.93 -3.17
C ASP A 65 -14.27 13.71 -3.56
N GLN A 66 -14.74 12.46 -3.61
CA GLN A 66 -16.15 12.12 -3.82
C GLN A 66 -17.01 12.50 -2.60
N LEU A 67 -16.54 12.23 -1.38
CA LEU A 67 -17.20 12.68 -0.16
C LEU A 67 -17.25 14.21 -0.06
N ALA A 68 -16.18 14.90 -0.48
CA ALA A 68 -16.14 16.36 -0.53
C ALA A 68 -17.03 16.97 -1.62
N LYS A 69 -17.33 16.22 -2.70
CA LYS A 69 -18.29 16.64 -3.74
C LYS A 69 -19.74 16.33 -3.41
N ALA A 70 -19.98 15.39 -2.50
CA ALA A 70 -21.31 14.96 -2.09
C ALA A 70 -21.84 15.73 -0.86
N ALA A 71 -21.05 16.64 -0.29
CA ALA A 71 -21.40 17.53 0.82
C ALA A 71 -21.57 18.97 0.32
#